data_AF-A0A8J7UTI5-F1
#
_entry.id   AF-A0A8J7UTI5-F1
#
_cell.length_a   1.000
_cell.length_b   1.000
_cell.length_c   1.000
_cell.angle_alpha   90.00
_cell.angle_beta   90.00
_cell.angle_gamma   90.00
#
_symmetry.space_group_name_H-M   'P 1'
#
loop_
_entity.id
_entity.type
_entity.pdbx_description
1 polymer ?
#
loop_
_entity_poly.entity_id
_entity_poly.type
_entity_poly.pdbx_seq_one_letter_code
_entity_poly.pdbx_strand_id
1 'polypeptide(L)'
;MLNKLEIHKKRELEFWTFLEKAFEINLKLDLGHFKILCVFLDINDFCEEMSEKGLSSTEIIEILRTKGILSKNSQYISGEYLKNYIERDSRVAVHNRINDLRKLGFGITTKPGPLGGYKLYEFPNWFVQ
;
A
#
# COMPACT_ATOMS: atom_id res chain seq x y z
N MET A 1 -14.80 -11.94 -17.37
CA MET A 1 -13.41 -12.10 -16.88
C MET A 1 -12.78 -10.71 -16.84
N LEU A 2 -12.56 -10.14 -15.64
CA LEU A 2 -11.81 -8.90 -15.50
C LEU A 2 -10.37 -9.17 -15.94
N ASN A 3 -9.89 -8.50 -16.99
CA ASN A 3 -8.45 -8.35 -17.22
C ASN A 3 -7.83 -7.85 -15.92
N LYS A 4 -7.22 -8.74 -15.14
CA LYS A 4 -6.47 -8.38 -13.93
C LYS A 4 -5.35 -7.48 -14.41
N LEU A 5 -5.34 -6.24 -13.94
CA LEU A 5 -4.13 -5.44 -14.03
C LEU A 5 -3.13 -6.18 -13.13
N GLU A 6 -2.12 -6.82 -13.71
CA GLU A 6 -1.04 -7.45 -12.94
C GLU A 6 -0.13 -6.35 -12.40
N ILE A 7 -0.61 -5.68 -11.36
CA ILE A 7 0.14 -4.65 -10.64
C ILE A 7 1.05 -5.32 -9.61
N HIS A 8 0.63 -6.47 -9.08
CA HIS A 8 1.32 -7.18 -8.02
C HIS A 8 2.49 -7.98 -8.56
N LYS A 9 3.70 -7.59 -8.13
CA LYS A 9 4.95 -8.24 -8.52
C LYS A 9 5.45 -9.11 -7.36
N LYS A 10 6.23 -10.15 -7.67
CA LYS A 10 6.96 -10.87 -6.62
C LYS A 10 8.02 -9.92 -6.07
N ARG A 11 7.96 -9.60 -4.78
CA ARG A 11 8.95 -8.77 -4.09
C ARG A 11 9.71 -9.59 -3.07
N GLU A 12 11.01 -9.32 -3.00
CA GLU A 12 11.85 -9.75 -1.90
C GLU A 12 12.04 -8.54 -0.99
N LEU A 13 11.64 -8.69 0.27
CA LEU A 13 11.85 -7.68 1.30
C LEU A 13 12.86 -8.26 2.29
N GLU A 14 13.78 -7.44 2.78
CA GLU A 14 14.73 -7.83 3.83
C GLU A 14 14.00 -8.05 5.17
N PHE A 15 13.43 -9.24 5.31
CA PHE A 15 12.57 -9.63 6.42
C PHE A 15 13.27 -9.49 7.77
N TRP A 16 14.58 -9.76 7.83
CA TRP A 16 15.37 -9.65 9.06
C TRP A 16 15.44 -8.22 9.58
N THR A 17 15.66 -7.24 8.70
CA THR A 17 15.66 -5.82 9.05
C THR A 17 14.29 -5.39 9.59
N PHE A 18 13.20 -5.88 9.00
CA PHE A 18 11.85 -5.63 9.53
C PHE A 18 11.65 -6.18 10.94
N LEU A 19 12.11 -7.40 11.20
CA LEU A 19 12.00 -8.02 12.52
C LEU A 19 12.83 -7.26 13.56
N GLU A 20 14.07 -6.88 13.22
CA GLU A 20 14.93 -6.09 14.10
C GLU A 20 14.28 -4.76 14.46
N LYS A 21 13.81 -4.00 13.45
CA LYS A 21 13.12 -2.73 13.68
C LYS A 21 11.81 -2.86 14.45
N ALA A 22 11.05 -3.92 14.23
CA ALA A 22 9.85 -4.18 15.03
C ALA A 22 10.19 -4.55 16.48
N PHE A 23 11.26 -5.31 16.70
CA PHE A 23 11.73 -5.68 18.04
C PHE A 23 12.17 -4.46 18.84
N GLU A 24 12.95 -3.55 18.24
CA GLU A 24 13.42 -2.30 18.87
C GLU A 24 12.27 -1.46 19.48
N ILE A 25 11.07 -1.53 18.93
CA ILE A 25 9.89 -0.76 19.37
C ILE A 25 8.76 -1.64 19.95
N ASN A 26 9.04 -2.92 20.25
CA ASN A 26 8.07 -3.89 20.78
C ASN A 26 6.77 -3.98 19.94
N LEU A 27 6.92 -4.05 18.61
CA LEU A 27 5.83 -4.12 17.66
C LEU A 27 5.68 -5.55 17.12
N LYS A 28 4.43 -6.01 17.01
CA LYS A 28 4.12 -7.34 16.46
C LYS A 28 3.77 -7.23 14.98
N LEU A 29 4.59 -7.85 14.13
CA LEU A 29 4.34 -7.95 12.71
C LEU A 29 3.62 -9.26 12.36
N ASP A 30 2.88 -9.22 11.25
CA ASP A 30 2.28 -10.37 10.61
C ASP A 30 2.25 -10.19 9.09
N LEU A 31 1.87 -11.24 8.36
CA LEU A 31 1.84 -11.24 6.90
C LEU A 31 1.01 -10.09 6.29
N GLY A 32 -0.01 -9.61 6.99
CA GLY A 32 -0.84 -8.51 6.51
C GLY A 32 -0.07 -7.20 6.38
N HIS A 33 0.95 -6.96 7.22
CA HIS A 33 1.81 -5.78 7.13
C HIS A 33 2.60 -5.80 5.82
N PHE A 34 3.23 -6.92 5.51
CA PHE A 34 4.00 -7.12 4.29
C PHE A 34 3.12 -7.04 3.05
N LYS A 35 1.94 -7.70 3.06
CA LYS A 35 0.97 -7.60 1.96
C LYS A 35 0.57 -6.15 1.68
N ILE A 36 0.26 -5.35 2.71
CA ILE A 36 -0.09 -3.93 2.55
C ILE A 36 1.09 -3.14 1.99
N LEU A 37 2.30 -3.34 2.53
CA LEU A 37 3.48 -2.62 2.06
C LEU A 37 3.77 -2.93 0.58
N CYS A 38 3.72 -4.21 0.18
CA CYS A 38 3.88 -4.60 -1.21
C CYS A 38 2.85 -3.93 -2.12
N VAL A 39 1.58 -3.79 -1.70
CA VAL A 39 0.58 -3.06 -2.49
C VAL A 39 0.99 -1.61 -2.74
N PHE A 40 1.53 -0.90 -1.73
CA PHE A 40 2.00 0.46 -1.92
C PHE A 40 3.14 0.53 -2.94
N LEU A 41 4.13 -0.35 -2.79
CA LEU A 41 5.30 -0.42 -3.69
C LEU A 41 4.87 -0.78 -5.12
N ASP A 42 4.01 -1.79 -5.28
CA ASP A 42 3.46 -2.22 -6.57
C ASP A 42 2.75 -1.09 -7.31
N ILE A 43 2.00 -0.27 -6.59
CA ILE A 43 1.28 0.86 -7.18
C ILE A 43 2.23 2.00 -7.54
N ASN A 44 3.26 2.26 -6.73
CA ASN A 44 4.29 3.24 -7.07
C ASN A 44 5.03 2.83 -8.35
N ASP A 45 5.54 1.60 -8.41
CA ASP A 45 6.23 1.06 -9.59
C ASP A 45 5.32 1.10 -10.83
N PHE A 46 4.02 0.77 -10.66
CA PHE A 46 3.06 0.87 -11.76
C PHE A 46 2.90 2.31 -12.25
N CYS A 47 2.82 3.29 -11.34
CA CYS A 47 2.71 4.69 -11.71
C CYS A 47 3.95 5.17 -12.46
N GLU A 48 5.15 4.80 -12.00
CA GLU A 48 6.42 5.11 -12.66
C GLU A 48 6.48 4.47 -14.05
N GLU A 49 6.21 3.16 -14.15
CA GLU A 49 6.24 2.42 -15.41
C GLU A 49 5.23 2.98 -16.44
N MET A 50 4.03 3.38 -16.01
CA MET A 50 3.05 4.01 -16.91
C MET A 50 3.46 5.42 -17.31
N SER A 51 4.08 6.18 -16.41
CA SER A 51 4.60 7.52 -16.71
C SER A 51 5.73 7.44 -17.74
N GLU A 52 6.64 6.47 -17.62
CA GLU A 52 7.70 6.22 -18.60
C GLU A 52 7.14 5.82 -19.98
N LYS A 53 5.98 5.15 -20.00
CA LYS A 53 5.23 4.84 -21.22
C LYS A 53 4.43 6.02 -21.79
N GLY A 54 4.53 7.19 -21.17
CA GLY A 54 3.94 8.44 -21.66
C GLY A 54 2.52 8.72 -21.20
N LEU A 55 1.97 7.96 -20.24
CA LEU A 55 0.65 8.27 -19.68
C LEU A 55 0.75 9.44 -18.70
N SER A 56 -0.24 10.33 -18.75
CA SER A 56 -0.39 11.40 -17.76
C SER A 56 -0.85 10.85 -16.41
N SER A 57 -0.55 11.58 -15.33
CA SER A 57 -0.99 11.22 -13.98
C SER A 57 -2.52 11.05 -13.88
N THR A 58 -3.29 11.81 -14.65
CA THR A 58 -4.76 11.71 -14.68
C THR A 58 -5.23 10.38 -15.28
N GLU A 59 -4.58 9.92 -16.36
CA GLU A 59 -4.88 8.64 -16.99
C GLU A 59 -4.53 7.47 -16.05
N ILE A 60 -3.37 7.53 -15.40
CA ILE A 60 -2.93 6.50 -14.44
C ILE A 60 -3.91 6.40 -13.28
N ILE A 61 -4.31 7.54 -12.71
CA ILE A 61 -5.30 7.60 -11.62
C ILE A 61 -6.63 7.00 -12.08
N GLU A 62 -7.08 7.27 -13.30
CA GLU A 62 -8.35 6.74 -13.81
C GLU A 62 -8.28 5.22 -14.03
N ILE A 63 -7.16 4.69 -14.50
CA ILE A 63 -6.92 3.24 -14.60
C ILE A 63 -7.03 2.60 -13.21
N LEU A 64 -6.29 3.09 -12.22
CA LEU A 64 -6.29 2.54 -10.86
C LEU A 64 -7.68 2.64 -10.21
N ARG A 65 -8.41 3.74 -10.46
CA ARG A 65 -9.78 3.94 -9.97
C ARG A 65 -10.77 2.98 -10.61
N THR A 66 -10.69 2.78 -11.93
CA THR A 66 -11.56 1.86 -12.67
C THR A 66 -11.39 0.41 -12.20
N LYS A 67 -10.20 0.07 -11.68
CA LYS A 67 -9.91 -1.23 -11.06
C LYS A 67 -10.32 -1.35 -9.59
N GLY A 68 -10.87 -0.29 -8.99
CA GLY A 68 -11.30 -0.28 -7.59
C GLY A 68 -10.16 -0.19 -6.58
N ILE A 69 -8.93 0.11 -7.03
CA ILE A 69 -7.75 0.20 -6.18
C ILE A 69 -7.76 1.51 -5.40
N LEU A 70 -8.06 2.62 -6.07
CA LEU A 70 -8.19 3.92 -5.42
C LEU A 70 -9.60 4.13 -4.89
N SER A 71 -9.72 4.84 -3.76
CA SER A 71 -11.02 5.30 -3.30
C SER A 71 -11.60 6.36 -4.24
N LYS A 72 -12.94 6.40 -4.35
CA LYS A 72 -13.67 7.27 -5.27
C LYS A 72 -13.23 8.73 -5.14
N ASN A 73 -12.99 9.39 -6.27
CA ASN A 73 -12.58 10.79 -6.37
C ASN A 73 -11.33 11.11 -5.52
N SER A 74 -10.35 10.20 -5.51
CA SER A 74 -9.11 10.39 -4.75
C SER A 74 -7.92 9.71 -5.43
N GLN A 75 -6.73 10.03 -4.91
CA GLN A 75 -5.46 9.37 -5.17
C GLN A 75 -5.01 8.44 -4.02
N TYR A 76 -5.94 8.06 -3.14
CA TYR A 76 -5.65 7.20 -1.98
C TYR A 76 -6.08 5.76 -2.28
N ILE A 77 -5.23 4.80 -1.94
CA ILE A 77 -5.57 3.38 -2.06
C ILE A 77 -6.70 3.07 -1.09
N SER A 78 -7.76 2.47 -1.61
CA SER A 78 -8.99 2.17 -0.89
C SER A 78 -8.71 1.27 0.30
N GLY A 79 -9.20 1.67 1.48
CA GLY A 79 -9.16 0.81 2.66
C GLY A 79 -9.91 -0.51 2.44
N GLU A 80 -10.95 -0.50 1.60
CA GLU A 80 -11.70 -1.70 1.24
C GLU A 80 -10.90 -2.63 0.30
N TYR A 81 -10.14 -2.05 -0.63
CA TYR A 81 -9.22 -2.79 -1.49
C TYR A 81 -8.17 -3.52 -0.66
N LEU A 82 -7.49 -2.80 0.24
CA LEU A 82 -6.47 -3.38 1.12
C LEU A 82 -7.07 -4.46 2.03
N LYS A 83 -8.27 -4.22 2.57
CA LYS A 83 -8.98 -5.17 3.44
C LYS A 83 -9.17 -6.52 2.74
N ASN A 84 -9.65 -6.49 1.50
CA ASN A 84 -9.84 -7.68 0.68
C ASN A 84 -8.49 -8.33 0.31
N TYR A 85 -7.47 -7.52 0.01
CA TYR A 85 -6.14 -8.01 -0.35
C TYR A 85 -5.42 -8.75 0.79
N ILE A 86 -5.64 -8.34 2.04
CA ILE A 86 -5.12 -9.04 3.22
C ILE A 86 -6.06 -10.11 3.79
N GLU A 87 -7.17 -10.40 3.10
CA GLU A 87 -8.15 -11.43 3.50
C GLU A 87 -8.67 -11.21 4.93
N ARG A 88 -9.18 -10.00 5.20
CA ARG A 88 -9.80 -9.64 6.49
C ARG A 88 -11.23 -9.15 6.30
N ASP A 89 -12.04 -9.29 7.35
CA ASP A 89 -13.44 -8.84 7.30
C ASP A 89 -13.61 -7.36 7.65
N SER A 90 -12.59 -6.75 8.29
CA SER A 90 -12.69 -5.39 8.82
C SER A 90 -11.57 -4.46 8.35
N ARG A 91 -11.94 -3.25 7.94
CA ARG A 91 -11.00 -2.16 7.65
C ARG A 91 -10.21 -1.69 8.87
N VAL A 92 -10.68 -2.00 10.08
CA VAL A 92 -9.90 -1.78 11.31
C VAL A 92 -8.60 -2.60 11.28
N ALA A 93 -8.63 -3.80 10.70
CA ALA A 93 -7.45 -4.64 10.55
C ALA A 93 -6.40 -3.98 9.63
N VAL A 94 -6.83 -3.29 8.58
CA VAL A 94 -5.96 -2.48 7.72
C VAL A 94 -5.41 -1.29 8.51
N HIS A 95 -6.28 -0.55 9.19
CA HIS A 95 -5.90 0.65 9.94
C HIS A 95 -4.82 0.37 11.00
N ASN A 96 -4.96 -0.72 11.75
CA ASN A 96 -3.98 -1.12 12.76
C ASN A 96 -2.60 -1.38 12.13
N ARG A 97 -2.55 -2.13 11.02
CA ARG A 97 -1.30 -2.43 10.31
C ARG A 97 -0.66 -1.19 9.68
N ILE A 98 -1.48 -0.27 9.18
CA ILE A 98 -0.98 1.03 8.71
C ILE A 98 -0.37 1.83 9.85
N ASN A 99 -1.00 1.85 11.03
CA ASN A 99 -0.43 2.52 12.20
C ASN A 99 0.86 1.85 12.67
N ASP A 100 0.96 0.53 12.57
CA ASP A 100 2.16 -0.20 12.89
C ASP A 100 3.29 0.07 11.89
N LEU A 101 2.99 0.16 10.59
CA LEU A 101 3.94 0.63 9.57
C LEU A 101 4.40 2.08 9.83
N ARG A 102 3.51 2.96 10.29
CA ARG A 102 3.91 4.33 10.69
C ARG A 102 4.89 4.33 11.86
N LYS A 103 4.69 3.47 12.87
CA LYS A 103 5.62 3.35 14.00
C LYS A 103 6.99 2.84 13.55
N LEU A 104 7.04 2.04 12.48
CA LEU A 104 8.28 1.64 11.82
C LEU A 104 8.94 2.75 10.97
N GLY A 105 8.31 3.93 10.87
CA GLY A 105 8.86 5.10 10.20
C GLY A 105 8.38 5.29 8.76
N PHE A 106 7.43 4.49 8.26
CA PHE A 106 6.82 4.74 6.95
C PHE A 106 5.87 5.95 7.01
N GLY A 107 6.09 6.95 6.16
CA GLY A 107 5.20 8.08 6.03
C GLY A 107 3.96 7.71 5.23
N ILE A 108 2.85 7.46 5.91
CA ILE A 108 1.56 7.11 5.30
C ILE A 108 0.51 8.13 5.70
N THR A 109 -0.15 8.78 4.75
CA THR A 109 -1.32 9.65 5.01
C THR A 109 -2.63 8.85 4.99
N THR A 110 -3.63 9.26 5.77
CA THR A 110 -4.99 8.68 5.77
C THR A 110 -5.99 9.70 5.25
N LYS A 111 -6.84 9.30 4.31
CA LYS A 111 -8.11 9.98 4.03
C LYS A 111 -9.20 9.36 4.92
N PRO A 112 -9.83 10.10 5.85
CA PRO A 112 -10.85 9.54 6.73
C PRO A 112 -12.19 9.32 6.01
N GLY A 113 -13.08 8.55 6.64
CA GLY A 113 -14.48 8.38 6.24
C GLY A 113 -14.81 7.05 5.53
N PRO A 114 -16.08 6.88 5.10
CA PRO A 114 -16.58 5.64 4.50
C PRO A 114 -15.88 5.23 3.21
N LEU A 115 -15.32 6.19 2.47
CA LEU A 115 -14.50 5.98 1.28
C LEU A 115 -13.04 6.38 1.56
N GLY A 116 -12.59 6.13 2.78
CA GLY A 116 -11.24 6.42 3.22
C GLY A 116 -10.20 5.53 2.55
N GLY A 117 -8.95 5.96 2.65
CA GLY A 117 -7.84 5.28 2.02
C GLY A 117 -6.49 5.77 2.53
N TYR A 118 -5.43 5.23 1.94
CA TYR A 118 -4.07 5.44 2.40
C TYR A 118 -3.14 5.78 1.23
N LYS A 119 -2.13 6.61 1.50
CA LYS A 119 -1.09 6.95 0.53
C LYS A 119 0.27 6.99 1.22
N LEU A 120 1.20 6.18 0.73
CA LEU A 120 2.60 6.19 1.12
C LEU A 120 3.29 7.40 0.45
N TYR A 121 4.10 8.14 1.21
CA TYR A 121 4.83 9.32 0.71
C TYR A 121 6.29 9.38 1.16
N GLU A 122 6.69 8.53 2.10
CA GLU A 122 8.06 8.53 2.64
C GLU A 122 8.43 7.13 3.13
N PHE A 123 9.68 6.77 2.90
CA PHE A 123 10.29 5.54 3.38
C PHE A 123 11.24 5.84 4.53
N PRO A 124 11.31 4.98 5.57
CA PRO A 124 12.32 5.14 6.59
C PRO A 124 13.71 4.86 6.00
N ASN A 125 14.74 5.52 6.54
CA ASN A 125 16.11 5.45 6.01
C ASN A 125 16.74 4.04 5.98
N TRP A 126 16.26 3.13 6.84
CA TRP A 126 16.71 1.74 6.90
C TRP A 126 16.05 0.86 5.84
N PHE A 127 14.96 1.31 5.21
CA PHE A 127 14.25 0.54 4.20
C PHE A 127 14.88 0.75 2.83
N VAL A 128 15.53 -0.31 2.33
CA VAL A 128 16.14 -0.37 1.00
C VAL A 128 15.19 -1.14 0.08
N GLN A 129 14.95 -0.59 -1.12
CA GLN A 129 14.09 -1.15 -2.17
C GLN A 129 14.88 -1.93 -3.19
#